data_AF-A0A2V8BY16-F1
#
_entry.id   AF-A0A2V8BY16-F1
#
_cell.length_a   1.000
_cell.length_b   1.000
_cell.length_c   1.000
_cell.angle_alpha   90.00
_cell.angle_beta   90.00
_cell.angle_gamma   90.00
#
_symmetry.space_group_name_H-M   'P 1'
#
loop_
_entity.id
_entity.type
_entity.pdbx_description
1 polymer ?
#
loop_
_entity_poly.entity_id
_entity_poly.type
_entity_poly.pdbx_seq_one_letter_code
_entity_poly.pdbx_strand_id
1 'polypeptide(L)'
;MTSSSTAPDLRAICRSALGCDVVSSDPVGAGGNSRVFRVELDHASTSLPRRVVVKFYRRDAADSRDRLGTEFGSLRFLWQNNFRSIPSPLAIARDRQCAIYEYI
;
A
#
# COMPACT_ATOMS: atom_id res chain seq x y z
N MET A 1 -2.56 -12.17 -26.47
CA MET A 1 -3.54 -11.54 -25.57
C MET A 1 -2.79 -10.65 -24.59
N THR A 2 -2.58 -9.39 -24.96
CA THR A 2 -1.95 -8.37 -24.12
C THR A 2 -3.00 -7.85 -23.15
N SER A 3 -2.94 -8.31 -21.90
CA SER A 3 -3.76 -7.77 -20.81
C SER A 3 -3.34 -6.33 -20.56
N SER A 4 -4.15 -5.36 -21.00
CA SER A 4 -3.99 -3.97 -20.59
C SER A 4 -4.33 -3.89 -19.10
N SER A 5 -3.30 -3.84 -18.25
CA SER A 5 -3.52 -3.61 -16.82
C SER A 5 -3.99 -2.17 -16.66
N THR A 6 -5.28 -1.96 -16.44
CA THR A 6 -5.79 -0.66 -16.02
C THR A 6 -5.02 -0.21 -14.77
N ALA A 7 -4.64 1.07 -14.72
CA ALA A 7 -4.03 1.64 -13.53
C ALA A 7 -4.95 1.41 -12.32
N PRO A 8 -4.41 1.12 -11.12
CA PRO A 8 -5.25 0.83 -9.98
C PRO A 8 -5.95 2.11 -9.50
N ASP A 9 -7.19 2.00 -9.05
CA ASP A 9 -7.94 3.12 -8.49
C ASP A 9 -7.49 3.42 -7.05
N LEU A 10 -6.45 4.25 -6.94
CA LEU A 10 -5.86 4.64 -5.65
C LEU A 10 -6.82 5.46 -4.78
N ARG A 11 -7.73 6.26 -5.38
CA ARG A 11 -8.74 7.03 -4.65
C ARG A 11 -9.70 6.10 -3.93
N ALA A 12 -10.25 5.13 -4.64
CA ALA A 12 -11.15 4.15 -4.03
C ALA A 12 -10.44 3.31 -2.96
N ILE A 13 -9.15 3.01 -3.14
CA ILE A 13 -8.35 2.24 -2.17
C ILE A 13 -8.19 3.03 -0.88
N CYS A 14 -7.65 4.24 -0.97
CA CYS A 14 -7.38 5.08 0.20
C CYS A 14 -8.68 5.46 0.91
N ARG A 15 -9.76 5.77 0.18
CA ARG A 15 -11.05 6.09 0.81
C ARG A 15 -11.63 4.90 1.57
N SER A 16 -11.56 3.69 1.01
CA SER A 16 -12.08 2.50 1.68
C SER A 16 -11.21 2.03 2.85
N ALA A 17 -9.89 2.13 2.74
CA ALA A 17 -8.96 1.58 3.72
C ALA A 17 -8.58 2.58 4.83
N LEU A 18 -8.58 3.87 4.52
CA LEU A 18 -8.13 4.94 5.42
C LEU A 18 -9.21 5.99 5.73
N GLY A 19 -10.34 5.98 5.02
CA GLY A 19 -11.34 7.04 5.11
C GLY A 19 -10.90 8.37 4.50
N CYS A 20 -9.80 8.38 3.72
CA CYS A 20 -9.18 9.61 3.23
C CYS A 20 -9.13 9.68 1.69
N ASP A 21 -9.32 10.87 1.15
CA ASP A 21 -9.16 11.12 -0.29
C ASP A 21 -7.69 11.31 -0.67
N VAL A 22 -7.42 11.21 -1.97
CA VAL A 22 -6.10 11.34 -2.58
C VAL A 22 -6.01 12.67 -3.31
N VAL A 23 -4.97 13.44 -3.04
CA VAL A 23 -4.64 14.66 -3.79
C VAL A 23 -3.94 14.30 -5.09
N SER A 24 -2.88 13.49 -5.01
CA SER A 24 -2.09 13.04 -6.16
C SER A 24 -1.41 11.71 -5.88
N SER A 25 -0.89 11.08 -6.94
CA SER A 25 -0.13 9.84 -6.84
C SER A 25 0.88 9.69 -7.95
N ASP A 26 2.07 9.16 -7.62
CA ASP A 26 3.14 8.87 -8.57
C ASP A 26 3.62 7.42 -8.40
N PRO A 27 3.93 6.70 -9.49
CA PRO A 27 4.60 5.41 -9.39
C PRO A 27 6.01 5.57 -8.78
N VAL A 28 6.40 4.64 -7.92
CA VAL A 28 7.71 4.60 -7.26
C VAL A 28 8.49 3.39 -7.76
N GLY A 29 9.58 3.67 -8.47
CA GLY A 29 10.51 2.66 -9.00
C GLY A 29 10.01 1.94 -10.26
N ALA A 30 10.94 1.26 -10.93
CA ALA A 30 10.69 0.47 -12.15
C ALA A 30 10.82 -1.05 -11.92
N GLY A 31 10.84 -1.51 -10.66
CA GLY A 31 11.12 -2.90 -10.31
C GLY A 31 9.99 -3.85 -10.72
N GLY A 32 10.31 -4.87 -11.53
CA GLY A 32 9.33 -5.77 -12.15
C GLY A 32 8.47 -6.65 -11.21
N ASN A 33 8.74 -6.64 -9.90
CA ASN A 33 8.07 -7.50 -8.92
C ASN A 33 7.05 -6.79 -8.02
N SER A 34 7.02 -5.46 -7.97
CA SER A 34 6.08 -4.72 -7.11
C SER A 34 5.67 -3.41 -7.75
N ARG A 35 4.36 -3.22 -7.92
CA ARG A 35 3.79 -1.93 -8.33
C ARG A 35 3.60 -1.12 -7.06
N VAL A 36 4.37 -0.05 -6.94
CA VAL A 36 4.39 0.80 -5.75
C VAL A 36 4.03 2.21 -6.18
N PHE A 37 3.17 2.88 -5.40
CA PHE A 37 2.76 4.25 -5.66
C PHE A 37 2.96 5.07 -4.40
N ARG A 38 3.58 6.25 -4.53
CA ARG A 38 3.53 7.29 -3.52
C ARG A 38 2.20 8.03 -3.71
N VAL A 39 1.49 8.26 -2.62
CA VAL A 39 0.18 8.89 -2.61
C VAL A 39 0.19 10.05 -1.62
N GLU A 40 -0.21 11.23 -2.08
CA GLU A 40 -0.49 12.39 -1.23
C GLU A 40 -1.96 12.32 -0.80
N LEU A 41 -2.21 12.22 0.51
CA LEU A 41 -3.56 12.20 1.08
C LEU A 41 -4.06 13.63 1.35
N ASP A 42 -5.38 13.79 1.31
CA ASP A 42 -6.01 14.99 1.83
C ASP A 42 -6.00 14.99 3.37
N HIS A 43 -4.99 15.66 3.94
CA HIS A 43 -4.73 15.70 5.37
C HIS A 43 -5.78 16.50 6.16
N ALA A 44 -6.63 17.31 5.50
CA ALA A 44 -7.73 17.97 6.21
C ALA A 44 -8.77 16.98 6.75
N SER A 45 -8.77 15.74 6.23
CA SER A 45 -9.75 14.72 6.54
C SER A 45 -9.26 13.65 7.54
N THR A 46 -8.03 13.75 8.10
CA THR A 46 -7.44 12.66 8.90
C THR A 46 -6.28 13.07 9.82
N SER A 47 -5.97 12.21 10.80
CA SER A 47 -4.73 12.24 11.59
C SER A 47 -3.61 11.35 11.02
N LEU A 48 -3.81 10.78 9.83
CA LEU A 48 -2.81 9.95 9.14
C LEU A 48 -1.68 10.81 8.54
N PRO A 49 -0.51 10.22 8.24
CA PRO A 49 0.55 10.91 7.51
C PRO A 49 0.06 11.48 6.18
N ARG A 50 0.55 12.66 5.81
CA ARG A 50 0.23 13.31 4.52
C ARG A 50 0.62 12.45 3.32
N ARG A 51 1.67 11.64 3.46
CA ARG A 51 2.22 10.80 2.40
C ARG A 51 2.20 9.35 2.81
N VAL A 52 1.70 8.51 1.91
CA VAL A 52 1.67 7.07 2.08
C VAL A 52 2.20 6.36 0.84
N VAL A 53 2.56 5.10 1.01
CA VAL A 53 2.91 4.17 -0.06
C VAL A 53 1.79 3.15 -0.20
N VAL A 54 1.27 2.98 -1.41
CA VAL A 54 0.40 1.86 -1.76
C VAL A 54 1.21 0.84 -2.56
N LYS A 55 1.40 -0.35 -2.00
CA LYS A 55 2.16 -1.44 -2.62
C LYS A 55 1.24 -2.59 -2.98
N PHE A 56 1.26 -2.98 -4.26
CA PHE A 56 0.51 -4.11 -4.79
C PHE A 56 1.38 -5.36 -4.84
N TYR A 57 0.80 -6.47 -4.41
CA TYR A 57 1.44 -7.78 -4.39
C TYR A 57 0.86 -8.61 -5.52
N ARG A 58 1.74 -9.08 -6.40
CA ARG A 58 1.33 -10.00 -7.46
C ARG A 58 0.88 -11.31 -6.82
N ARG A 59 -0.32 -11.75 -7.19
CA ARG A 59 -0.80 -13.10 -6.93
C ARG A 59 -0.63 -13.90 -8.21
N ASP A 60 0.34 -14.81 -8.21
CA ASP A 60 0.52 -15.78 -9.28
C ASP A 60 -0.15 -17.08 -8.83
N ALA A 61 -0.86 -17.78 -9.73
CA ALA A 61 -1.50 -19.05 -9.39
C ALA A 61 -0.46 -20.11 -8.98
N ALA A 62 0.78 -20.00 -9.47
CA ALA A 62 1.88 -20.85 -9.07
C ALA A 62 2.60 -20.39 -7.77
N ASP A 63 2.31 -19.18 -7.28
CA ASP A 63 2.89 -18.63 -6.04
C ASP A 63 1.86 -18.65 -4.90
N SER A 64 1.89 -19.71 -4.09
CA SER A 64 0.96 -19.92 -2.97
C SER A 64 1.26 -19.09 -1.73
N ARG A 65 2.34 -18.28 -1.73
CA ARG A 65 2.76 -17.52 -0.55
C ARG A 65 1.85 -16.33 -0.27
N ASP A 66 1.54 -16.10 1.01
CA ASP A 66 0.88 -14.87 1.48
C ASP A 66 1.88 -13.71 1.65
N ARG A 67 2.48 -13.26 0.54
CA ARG A 67 3.47 -12.16 0.56
C ARG A 67 2.93 -10.89 1.25
N LEU A 68 1.67 -10.57 1.00
CA LEU A 68 0.97 -9.43 1.57
C LEU A 68 0.88 -9.56 3.09
N GLY A 69 0.38 -10.70 3.58
CA GLY A 69 0.24 -10.94 5.02
C GLY A 69 1.57 -11.05 5.74
N THR A 70 2.57 -11.69 5.13
CA THR A 70 3.91 -11.80 5.72
C THR A 70 4.56 -10.44 5.91
N GLU A 71 4.55 -9.58 4.89
CA GLU A 71 5.19 -8.26 4.98
C GLU A 71 4.44 -7.33 5.94
N PHE A 72 3.11 -7.22 5.78
CA PHE A 72 2.29 -6.37 6.65
C PHE A 72 2.36 -6.84 8.11
N GLY A 73 2.26 -8.15 8.35
CA GLY A 73 2.33 -8.75 9.67
C GLY A 73 3.69 -8.53 10.35
N SER A 74 4.78 -8.68 9.60
CA SER A 74 6.13 -8.43 10.11
C SER A 74 6.33 -6.98 10.53
N LEU A 75 5.93 -6.01 9.68
CA LEU A 75 6.02 -4.60 10.03
C LEU A 75 5.14 -4.25 11.22
N ARG A 76 3.93 -4.81 11.29
CA ARG A 76 3.01 -4.56 12.41
C ARG A 76 3.57 -5.09 13.73
N PHE A 77 4.15 -6.29 13.70
CA PHE A 77 4.84 -6.88 14.85
C PHE A 77 6.00 -5.99 15.33
N LEU A 78 6.85 -5.52 14.42
CA LEU A 78 7.96 -4.63 14.76
C LEU A 78 7.47 -3.30 15.35
N TRP A 79 6.40 -2.72 14.79
CA TRP A 79 5.78 -1.52 15.33
C TRP A 79 5.19 -1.74 16.74
N GLN A 80 4.56 -2.87 16.98
CA GLN A 80 4.08 -3.24 18.31
C GLN A 80 5.22 -3.39 19.33
N ASN A 81 6.44 -3.66 18.87
CA ASN A 81 7.65 -3.80 19.70
C ASN A 81 8.56 -2.56 19.66
N ASN A 82 8.01 -1.37 19.41
CA ASN A 82 8.72 -0.08 19.46
C ASN A 82 9.86 0.12 18.45
N PHE A 83 9.98 -0.72 17.42
CA PHE A 83 10.83 -0.40 16.28
C PHE A 83 10.14 0.69 15.44
N ARG A 84 10.79 1.84 15.29
CA ARG A 84 10.26 3.04 14.61
C ARG A 84 11.06 3.48 13.39
N SER A 85 12.28 2.98 13.22
CA SER A 85 13.10 3.21 12.01
C SER A 85 12.66 2.33 10.83
N ILE A 86 11.34 2.19 10.64
CA ILE A 86 10.68 1.40 9.60
C ILE A 86 9.31 2.04 9.27
N PRO A 87 8.78 1.89 8.05
CA PRO A 87 7.46 2.41 7.70
C PRO A 87 6.35 1.88 8.60
N SER A 88 5.43 2.75 9.05
CA SER A 88 4.21 2.32 9.73
C SER A 88 3.27 1.54 8.81
N PRO A 89 2.78 0.34 9.20
CA PRO A 89 1.73 -0.35 8.48
C PRO A 89 0.37 0.26 8.82
N LEU A 90 -0.22 1.00 7.87
CA LEU A 90 -1.44 1.78 8.10
C LEU A 90 -2.70 0.96 7.83
N ALA A 91 -2.74 0.25 6.70
CA ALA A 91 -3.93 -0.54 6.32
C ALA A 91 -3.61 -1.66 5.33
N ILE A 92 -4.52 -2.63 5.26
CA ILE A 92 -4.47 -3.76 4.33
C ILE A 92 -5.78 -3.84 3.52
N ALA A 93 -5.67 -3.98 2.20
CA ALA A 93 -6.80 -4.20 1.31
C ALA A 93 -6.63 -5.54 0.59
N ARG A 94 -7.15 -6.61 1.21
CA ARG A 94 -7.00 -8.00 0.77
C ARG A 94 -7.70 -8.26 -0.57
N ASP A 95 -8.87 -7.65 -0.77
CA ASP A 95 -9.65 -7.69 -2.01
C ASP A 95 -8.86 -7.15 -3.23
N ARG A 96 -7.98 -6.17 -2.99
CA ARG A 96 -7.16 -5.51 -4.02
C ARG A 96 -5.70 -5.92 -4.03
N GLN A 97 -5.33 -6.88 -3.17
CA GLN A 97 -3.97 -7.41 -3.03
C GLN A 97 -2.94 -6.29 -2.79
N CYS A 98 -3.26 -5.33 -1.93
CA CYS A 98 -2.35 -4.24 -1.60
C CYS A 98 -2.32 -3.90 -0.10
N ALA A 99 -1.25 -3.24 0.32
CA ALA A 99 -1.10 -2.66 1.64
C ALA A 99 -0.69 -1.19 1.52
N ILE A 100 -1.02 -0.44 2.57
CA ILE A 100 -0.72 0.97 2.71
C ILE A 100 0.26 1.14 3.87
N TYR A 101 1.38 1.81 3.59
CA TYR A 101 2.43 2.10 4.54
C TYR A 101 2.69 3.60 4.63
N GLU A 102 3.28 4.05 5.73
CA GLU A 102 3.88 5.37 5.83
C GLU A 102 4.96 5.55 4.73
N TYR A 103 5.06 6.76 4.19
CA TYR A 103 6.17 7.14 3.31
C TYR A 103 7.30 7.74 4.17
N ILE A 104 8.50 7.16 4.08
CA ILE A 104 9.72 7.60 4.77
C ILE A 104 10.64 8.40 3.85
#